data_AF-A0A542UVK9-F1
#
_entry.id   AF-A0A542UVK9-F1
#
_cell.length_a   1.000
_cell.length_b   1.000
_cell.length_c   1.000
_cell.angle_alpha   90.00
_cell.angle_beta   90.00
_cell.angle_gamma   90.00
#
_symmetry.space_group_name_H-M   'P 1'
#
loop_
_entity.id
_entity.type
_entity.pdbx_description
1 polymer ?
#
loop_
_entity_poly.entity_id
_entity_poly.type
_entity_poly.pdbx_seq_one_letter_code
_entity_poly.pdbx_strand_id
1 'polypeptide(L)'
;MTPEPAPAAAPAPPAATGTVVAACVVHALRPDESPEGVTAIDKRPVDGPVRVGPYGLRGDVQASRRHHGGLDKAVYAYGEDDARHWAEALGRDLPPGWFGENLRVAGLDPTAARLGDRWHVGAQVVLEVTGPRRPCATFARWVGGADERGWVRRFTEAGRVGAYLRVVHGGEVAAGDAVVVEPAPDGTPTVEDVLRG
;
A
#
# COMPACT_ATOMS: atom_id res chain seq x y z
N MET A 1 51.12 -23.22 11.72
CA MET A 1 49.76 -22.99 11.19
C MET A 1 49.01 -22.14 12.20
N THR A 2 48.92 -20.84 11.94
CA THR A 2 47.98 -19.97 12.66
C THR A 2 46.56 -20.36 12.25
N PRO A 3 45.63 -20.56 13.19
CA PRO A 3 44.24 -20.82 12.84
C PRO A 3 43.65 -19.62 12.14
N GLU A 4 42.90 -19.89 11.07
CA GLU A 4 42.14 -18.90 10.32
C GLU A 4 41.07 -18.28 11.24
N PRO A 5 40.90 -16.94 11.24
CA PRO A 5 39.90 -16.30 12.08
C PRO A 5 38.51 -16.76 11.67
N ALA A 6 37.67 -17.05 12.67
CA ALA A 6 36.28 -17.42 12.44
C ALA A 6 35.55 -16.32 11.64
N PRO A 7 34.66 -16.68 10.70
CA PRO A 7 33.92 -15.69 9.92
C PRO A 7 33.11 -14.79 10.87
N ALA A 8 33.17 -13.49 10.62
CA ALA A 8 32.39 -12.51 11.37
C ALA A 8 30.90 -12.89 11.31
N ALA A 9 30.25 -12.88 12.48
CA ALA A 9 28.81 -13.10 12.56
C ALA A 9 28.08 -12.12 11.62
N ALA A 10 27.12 -12.62 10.84
CA ALA A 10 26.30 -11.78 9.99
C ALA A 10 25.65 -10.66 10.83
N PRO A 11 25.57 -9.43 10.32
CA PRO A 11 24.92 -8.34 11.04
C PRO A 11 23.49 -8.76 11.42
N ALA A 12 23.06 -8.38 12.63
CA ALA A 12 21.68 -8.59 13.05
C ALA A 12 20.75 -7.95 12.01
N PRO A 13 19.63 -8.61 11.66
CA PRO A 13 18.68 -8.03 10.72
C PRO A 13 18.24 -6.65 11.23
N PRO A 14 18.09 -5.65 10.34
CA PRO A 14 17.57 -4.36 10.72
C PRO A 14 16.24 -4.51 11.46
N ALA A 15 16.01 -3.67 12.48
CA ALA A 15 14.77 -3.67 13.23
C ALA A 15 13.59 -3.40 12.28
N ALA A 16 12.50 -4.18 12.43
CA ALA A 16 11.28 -3.96 11.67
C ALA A 16 10.77 -2.53 11.90
N THR A 17 10.46 -1.85 10.79
CA THR A 17 9.93 -0.48 10.77
C THR A 17 8.41 -0.48 10.58
N GLY A 18 7.78 -1.64 10.42
CA GLY A 18 6.33 -1.79 10.37
C GLY A 18 5.88 -3.25 10.32
N THR A 19 4.58 -3.46 10.17
CA THR A 19 3.96 -4.79 10.06
C THR A 19 2.77 -4.74 9.12
N VAL A 20 2.57 -5.79 8.32
CA VAL A 20 1.37 -5.97 7.51
C VAL A 20 0.21 -6.35 8.44
N VAL A 21 -0.79 -5.47 8.54
CA VAL A 21 -2.03 -5.72 9.28
C VAL A 21 -2.92 -6.66 8.49
N ALA A 22 -3.05 -6.43 7.18
CA ALA A 22 -3.85 -7.26 6.29
C ALA A 22 -3.35 -7.20 4.84
N ALA A 23 -3.37 -8.35 4.17
CA ALA A 23 -3.30 -8.45 2.72
C ALA A 23 -4.72 -8.51 2.17
N CYS A 24 -5.05 -7.61 1.24
CA CYS A 24 -6.38 -7.44 0.69
C CYS A 24 -6.38 -7.60 -0.83
N VAL A 25 -7.40 -8.30 -1.33
CA VAL A 25 -7.65 -8.47 -2.77
C VAL A 25 -9.11 -8.16 -3.07
N VAL A 26 -9.44 -7.97 -4.35
CA VAL A 26 -10.82 -7.79 -4.79
C VAL A 26 -11.73 -8.87 -4.22
N HIS A 27 -12.72 -8.45 -3.45
CA HIS A 27 -13.79 -9.32 -2.99
C HIS A 27 -14.90 -9.42 -4.04
N ALA A 28 -15.30 -8.29 -4.60
CA ALA A 28 -16.33 -8.23 -5.62
C ALA A 28 -16.11 -7.04 -6.55
N LEU A 29 -16.45 -7.21 -7.83
CA LEU A 29 -16.67 -6.08 -8.71
C LEU A 29 -18.01 -5.43 -8.34
N ARG A 30 -18.01 -4.12 -8.17
CA ARG A 30 -19.21 -3.35 -7.87
C ARG A 30 -19.62 -2.53 -9.08
N PRO A 31 -20.93 -2.37 -9.38
CA PRO A 31 -21.38 -1.39 -10.35
C PRO A 31 -20.83 0.01 -10.00
N ASP A 32 -20.36 0.73 -11.00
CA ASP A 32 -19.81 2.08 -10.82
C ASP A 32 -20.15 2.96 -12.03
N GLU A 33 -20.17 4.26 -11.83
CA GLU A 33 -20.40 5.25 -12.88
C GLU A 33 -19.15 5.54 -13.74
N SER A 34 -18.07 4.79 -13.56
CA SER A 34 -16.90 4.90 -14.45
C SER A 34 -17.23 4.40 -15.86
N PRO A 35 -16.44 4.77 -16.89
CA PRO A 35 -16.63 4.26 -18.24
C PRO A 35 -16.63 2.73 -18.35
N GLU A 36 -15.92 2.04 -17.46
CA GLU A 36 -15.88 0.59 -17.36
C GLU A 36 -17.17 -0.03 -16.77
N GLY A 37 -18.05 0.77 -16.18
CA GLY A 37 -19.33 0.35 -15.56
C GLY A 37 -19.18 -0.45 -14.26
N VAL A 38 -17.96 -0.82 -13.88
CA VAL A 38 -17.65 -1.56 -12.67
C VAL A 38 -16.34 -1.08 -12.04
N THR A 39 -16.24 -1.24 -10.73
CA THR A 39 -15.04 -0.96 -9.94
C THR A 39 -14.58 -2.19 -9.14
N ALA A 40 -13.27 -2.28 -8.95
CA ALA A 40 -12.59 -3.27 -8.12
C ALA A 40 -12.21 -2.73 -6.72
N ILE A 41 -12.78 -1.59 -6.30
CA ILE A 41 -12.43 -0.91 -5.04
C ILE A 41 -12.86 -1.70 -3.79
N ASP A 42 -13.86 -2.59 -3.89
CA ASP A 42 -14.27 -3.48 -2.78
C ASP A 42 -13.24 -4.59 -2.61
N LYS A 43 -12.22 -4.29 -1.81
CA LYS A 43 -11.19 -5.24 -1.37
C LYS A 43 -11.42 -5.63 0.08
N ARG A 44 -11.04 -6.85 0.41
CA ARG A 44 -11.15 -7.39 1.78
C ARG A 44 -9.92 -8.21 2.14
N PRO A 45 -9.63 -8.38 3.45
CA PRO A 45 -8.59 -9.27 3.91
C PRO A 45 -8.80 -10.67 3.38
N VAL A 46 -7.70 -11.36 3.11
CA VAL A 46 -7.70 -12.80 2.86
C VAL A 46 -6.93 -13.52 3.94
N ASP A 47 -7.37 -14.75 4.23
CA ASP A 47 -6.73 -15.61 5.20
C ASP A 47 -5.48 -16.27 4.62
N GLY A 48 -4.39 -16.21 5.38
CA GLY A 48 -3.12 -16.85 5.04
C GLY A 48 -2.29 -16.13 3.96
N PRO A 49 -1.20 -16.76 3.51
CA PRO A 49 -0.28 -16.16 2.56
C PRO A 49 -0.87 -15.92 1.16
N VAL A 50 -0.52 -14.79 0.55
CA VAL A 50 -0.95 -14.39 -0.79
C VAL A 50 0.26 -14.18 -1.67
N ARG A 51 0.25 -14.79 -2.85
CA ARG A 51 1.31 -14.62 -3.83
C ARG A 51 1.33 -13.19 -4.39
N VAL A 52 2.50 -12.56 -4.37
CA VAL A 52 2.79 -11.26 -4.98
C VAL A 52 3.60 -11.48 -6.25
N GLY A 53 3.05 -11.06 -7.39
CA GLY A 53 3.72 -11.09 -8.70
C GLY A 53 3.91 -9.67 -9.27
N PRO A 54 4.50 -9.55 -10.47
CA PRO A 54 4.83 -8.24 -11.06
C PRO A 54 3.65 -7.25 -11.18
N TYR A 55 2.43 -7.76 -11.27
CA TYR A 55 1.20 -6.97 -11.40
C TYR A 55 0.39 -6.84 -10.09
N GLY A 56 0.95 -7.27 -8.96
CA GLY A 56 0.31 -7.19 -7.65
C GLY A 56 -0.02 -8.56 -7.04
N LEU A 57 -0.97 -8.55 -6.09
CA LEU A 57 -1.39 -9.73 -5.35
C LEU A 57 -2.27 -10.64 -6.22
N ARG A 58 -2.07 -11.95 -6.12
CA ARG A 58 -2.91 -12.95 -6.80
C ARG A 58 -4.34 -12.85 -6.28
N GLY A 59 -5.30 -12.76 -7.20
CA GLY A 59 -6.71 -12.55 -6.88
C GLY A 59 -7.12 -11.09 -6.91
N ASP A 60 -6.17 -10.16 -7.00
CA ASP A 60 -6.48 -8.75 -7.23
C ASP A 60 -6.68 -8.48 -8.72
N VAL A 61 -7.82 -7.88 -9.08
CA VAL A 61 -8.15 -7.52 -10.46
C VAL A 61 -8.03 -6.00 -10.60
N GLN A 62 -7.16 -5.56 -11.50
CA GLN A 62 -7.13 -4.16 -11.93
C GLN A 62 -8.20 -3.97 -13.02
N ALA A 63 -9.35 -3.39 -12.68
CA ALA A 63 -10.45 -3.16 -13.61
C ALA A 63 -10.03 -2.31 -14.84
N SER A 64 -9.03 -1.45 -14.69
CA SER A 64 -8.44 -0.66 -15.78
C SER A 64 -6.91 -0.58 -15.63
N ARG A 65 -6.17 -1.36 -16.42
CA ARG A 65 -4.69 -1.40 -16.37
C ARG A 65 -4.04 -0.10 -16.85
N ARG A 66 -4.73 0.69 -17.67
CA ARG A 66 -4.21 1.95 -18.26
C ARG A 66 -4.22 3.12 -17.27
N HIS A 67 -5.20 3.18 -16.38
CA HIS A 67 -5.40 4.34 -15.49
C HIS A 67 -5.20 4.00 -14.00
N HIS A 68 -5.53 2.77 -13.59
CA HIS A 68 -5.64 2.36 -12.19
C HIS A 68 -4.71 1.19 -11.83
N GLY A 69 -3.70 0.94 -12.67
CA GLY A 69 -2.82 -0.21 -12.54
C GLY A 69 -1.52 -0.05 -13.30
N GLY A 70 -0.87 -1.17 -13.61
CA GLY A 70 0.46 -1.22 -14.23
C GLY A 70 1.56 -1.57 -13.23
N LEU A 71 2.78 -1.78 -13.75
CA LEU A 71 3.92 -2.26 -12.96
C LEU A 71 4.28 -1.26 -11.84
N ASP A 72 4.17 0.04 -12.10
CA ASP A 72 4.44 1.08 -11.10
C ASP A 72 3.32 1.25 -10.06
N LYS A 73 2.17 0.61 -10.24
CA LYS A 73 1.02 0.68 -9.32
C LYS A 73 0.51 -0.72 -8.98
N ALA A 74 1.44 -1.67 -8.86
CA ALA A 74 1.14 -3.08 -8.66
C ALA A 74 0.52 -3.34 -7.28
N VAL A 75 0.97 -2.62 -6.26
CA VAL A 75 0.49 -2.74 -4.88
C VAL A 75 0.14 -1.35 -4.36
N TYR A 76 -1.02 -1.20 -3.73
CA TYR A 76 -1.37 0.00 -2.97
C TYR A 76 -1.24 -0.28 -1.47
N ALA A 77 -0.40 0.47 -0.76
CA ALA A 77 -0.28 0.40 0.69
C ALA A 77 -0.96 1.58 1.37
N TYR A 78 -1.63 1.31 2.49
CA TYR A 78 -2.31 2.32 3.30
C TYR A 78 -1.98 2.14 4.77
N GLY A 79 -1.82 3.26 5.49
CA GLY A 79 -1.46 3.28 6.91
C GLY A 79 -2.66 2.97 7.79
N GLU A 80 -2.45 2.17 8.84
CA GLU A 80 -3.45 1.85 9.85
C GLU A 80 -3.86 3.06 10.67
N ASP A 81 -2.91 3.93 11.01
CA ASP A 81 -3.20 5.16 11.76
C ASP A 81 -4.00 6.17 10.90
N ASP A 82 -3.74 6.23 9.59
CA ASP A 82 -4.52 7.03 8.65
C ASP A 82 -5.95 6.54 8.51
N ALA A 83 -6.13 5.23 8.38
CA ALA A 83 -7.45 4.63 8.33
C ALA A 83 -8.26 4.90 9.60
N ARG A 84 -7.61 4.80 10.78
CA ARG A 84 -8.25 5.13 12.07
C ARG A 84 -8.67 6.59 12.13
N HIS A 85 -7.81 7.51 11.70
CA HIS A 85 -8.15 8.93 11.61
C HIS A 85 -9.42 9.16 10.78
N TRP A 86 -9.51 8.52 9.61
CA TRP A 86 -10.70 8.65 8.76
C TRP A 86 -11.94 7.97 9.33
N ALA A 87 -11.79 6.84 10.02
CA ALA A 87 -12.91 6.16 10.65
C ALA A 87 -13.55 7.05 11.72
N GLU A 88 -12.72 7.70 12.54
CA GLU A 88 -13.15 8.71 13.52
C GLU A 88 -13.78 9.92 12.83
N ALA A 89 -13.11 10.48 11.82
CA ALA A 89 -13.56 11.69 11.13
C ALA A 89 -14.84 11.52 10.29
N LEU A 90 -15.19 10.27 9.92
CA LEU A 90 -16.41 9.91 9.21
C LEU A 90 -17.46 9.26 10.13
N GLY A 91 -17.12 8.95 11.38
CA GLY A 91 -18.01 8.28 12.32
C GLY A 91 -18.47 6.89 11.86
N ARG A 92 -17.61 6.14 11.17
CA ARG A 92 -17.94 4.79 10.65
C ARG A 92 -16.72 3.88 10.61
N ASP A 93 -16.97 2.58 10.66
CA ASP A 93 -15.91 1.58 10.53
C ASP A 93 -15.34 1.55 9.10
N LEU A 94 -14.01 1.46 9.00
CA LEU A 94 -13.25 1.45 7.75
C LEU A 94 -12.26 0.27 7.77
N PRO A 95 -12.76 -0.97 7.58
CA PRO A 95 -11.94 -2.17 7.70
C PRO A 95 -10.81 -2.19 6.65
N PRO A 96 -9.78 -3.04 6.84
CA PRO A 96 -8.73 -3.18 5.83
C PRO A 96 -9.29 -3.54 4.45
N GLY A 97 -8.74 -2.92 3.41
CA GLY A 97 -9.20 -2.99 2.03
C GLY A 97 -10.20 -1.90 1.64
N TRP A 98 -10.75 -1.15 2.62
CA TRP A 98 -11.79 -0.15 2.36
C TRP A 98 -11.35 1.00 1.44
N PHE A 99 -10.08 1.39 1.48
CA PHE A 99 -9.53 2.43 0.62
C PHE A 99 -9.14 1.90 -0.76
N GLY A 100 -9.36 0.60 -1.02
CA GLY A 100 -8.89 -0.12 -2.20
C GLY A 100 -7.43 -0.57 -2.10
N GLU A 101 -6.85 -0.52 -0.90
CA GLU A 101 -5.47 -0.95 -0.63
C GLU A 101 -5.31 -2.47 -0.74
N ASN A 102 -4.11 -2.87 -1.14
CA ASN A 102 -3.67 -4.26 -1.09
C ASN A 102 -3.00 -4.60 0.23
N LEU A 103 -2.27 -3.65 0.81
CA LEU A 103 -1.58 -3.85 2.09
C LEU A 103 -2.03 -2.76 3.06
N ARG A 104 -2.66 -3.17 4.16
CA ARG A 104 -2.79 -2.32 5.34
C ARG A 104 -1.55 -2.50 6.19
N VAL A 105 -0.86 -1.43 6.56
CA VAL A 105 0.39 -1.49 7.33
C VAL A 105 0.31 -0.66 8.61
N ALA A 106 0.96 -1.12 9.67
CA ALA A 106 1.06 -0.41 10.95
C ALA A 106 2.53 -0.14 11.30
N GLY A 107 2.79 0.89 12.11
CA GLY A 107 4.14 1.32 12.50
C GLY A 107 4.92 2.07 11.42
N LEU A 108 4.35 2.16 10.21
CA LEU A 108 4.92 2.80 9.03
C LEU A 108 3.87 3.71 8.40
N ASP A 109 4.29 4.91 8.00
CA ASP A 109 3.46 5.86 7.24
C ASP A 109 3.84 5.77 5.75
N PRO A 110 2.97 5.20 4.89
CA PRO A 110 3.24 5.13 3.46
C PRO A 110 3.29 6.51 2.78
N THR A 111 2.56 7.52 3.26
CA THR A 111 2.58 8.87 2.66
C THR A 111 3.86 9.64 3.01
N ALA A 112 4.48 9.36 4.16
CA ALA A 112 5.79 9.89 4.51
C ALA A 112 6.97 9.16 3.83
N ALA A 113 6.72 8.03 3.15
CA ALA A 113 7.77 7.27 2.48
C ALA A 113 8.38 8.04 1.30
N ARG A 114 9.67 7.83 1.03
CA ARG A 114 10.37 8.42 -0.11
C ARG A 114 10.14 7.60 -1.36
N LEU A 115 10.09 8.27 -2.52
CA LEU A 115 10.14 7.55 -3.79
C LEU A 115 11.40 6.70 -3.86
N GLY A 116 11.27 5.45 -4.28
CA GLY A 116 12.38 4.50 -4.34
C GLY A 116 12.71 3.80 -3.02
N ASP A 117 12.03 4.13 -1.91
CA ASP A 117 12.16 3.34 -0.68
C ASP A 117 11.82 1.87 -0.99
N ARG A 118 12.65 0.95 -0.53
CA ARG A 118 12.45 -0.48 -0.72
C ARG A 118 11.95 -1.13 0.55
N TRP A 119 10.78 -1.73 0.47
CA TRP A 119 10.12 -2.39 1.58
C TRP A 119 10.35 -3.88 1.43
N HIS A 120 11.15 -4.43 2.34
CA HIS A 120 11.33 -5.87 2.50
C HIS A 120 10.20 -6.37 3.39
N VAL A 121 9.31 -7.17 2.81
CA VAL A 121 8.09 -7.65 3.45
C VAL A 121 8.15 -9.16 3.61
N GLY A 122 8.05 -9.62 4.85
CA GLY A 122 8.18 -11.04 5.17
C GLY A 122 9.55 -11.58 4.73
N ALA A 123 9.57 -12.81 4.21
CA ALA A 123 10.82 -13.51 3.89
C ALA A 123 11.38 -13.22 2.49
N GLN A 124 10.55 -12.77 1.54
CA GLN A 124 10.89 -12.77 0.11
C GLN A 124 10.53 -11.48 -0.61
N VAL A 125 9.40 -10.85 -0.25
CA VAL A 125 8.82 -9.79 -1.08
C VAL A 125 9.63 -8.52 -0.92
N VAL A 126 10.01 -7.91 -2.06
CA VAL A 126 10.60 -6.57 -2.09
C VAL A 126 9.72 -5.67 -2.94
N LEU A 127 9.19 -4.62 -2.32
CA LEU A 127 8.38 -3.60 -2.98
C LEU A 127 9.17 -2.30 -3.04
N GLU A 128 8.92 -1.47 -4.05
CA GLU A 128 9.55 -0.14 -4.16
C GLU A 128 8.48 0.92 -4.31
N VAL A 129 8.56 1.99 -3.50
CA VAL A 129 7.61 3.10 -3.51
C VAL A 129 7.72 3.90 -4.80
N THR A 130 6.60 4.13 -5.48
CA THR A 130 6.57 4.78 -6.80
C THR A 130 5.81 6.10 -6.84
N GLY A 131 4.91 6.34 -5.87
CA GLY A 131 4.20 7.61 -5.78
C GLY A 131 2.87 7.54 -5.03
N PRO A 132 2.16 8.68 -4.94
CA PRO A 132 0.92 8.78 -4.20
C PRO A 132 -0.24 8.08 -4.90
N ARG A 133 -1.20 7.64 -4.10
CA ARG A 133 -2.56 7.40 -4.59
C ARG A 133 -3.18 8.73 -5.00
N ARG A 134 -3.61 8.84 -6.26
CA ARG A 134 -4.38 10.01 -6.75
C ARG A 134 -5.89 9.77 -6.70
N PRO A 135 -6.61 10.18 -5.64
CA PRO A 135 -8.04 9.87 -5.46
C PRO A 135 -8.87 10.22 -6.71
N CYS A 136 -9.83 9.36 -7.05
CA CYS A 136 -10.68 9.48 -8.24
C CYS A 136 -12.18 9.52 -7.87
N ALA A 137 -13.06 9.75 -8.85
CA ALA A 137 -14.50 9.82 -8.62
C ALA A 137 -15.07 8.55 -7.96
N THR A 138 -14.64 7.36 -8.40
CA THR A 138 -15.00 6.07 -7.77
C THR A 138 -14.61 6.03 -6.29
N PHE A 139 -13.42 6.54 -5.94
CA PHE A 139 -12.97 6.61 -4.55
C PHE A 139 -13.81 7.61 -3.73
N ALA A 140 -14.22 8.73 -4.34
CA ALA A 140 -15.10 9.70 -3.70
C ALA A 140 -16.48 9.11 -3.41
N ARG A 141 -17.10 8.40 -4.37
CA ARG A 141 -18.37 7.70 -4.15
C ARG A 141 -18.26 6.67 -3.03
N TRP A 142 -17.21 5.86 -3.06
CA TRP A 142 -17.02 4.74 -2.13
C TRP A 142 -16.65 5.22 -0.70
N VAL A 143 -15.54 5.94 -0.58
CA VAL A 143 -14.98 6.37 0.72
C VAL A 143 -15.58 7.68 1.21
N GLY A 144 -16.02 8.58 0.33
CA GLY A 144 -16.75 9.78 0.75
C GLY A 144 -18.21 9.46 1.11
N GLY A 145 -18.87 8.60 0.34
CA GLY A 145 -20.28 8.28 0.56
C GLY A 145 -21.14 9.55 0.53
N ALA A 146 -21.80 9.86 1.66
CA ALA A 146 -22.57 11.09 1.80
C ALA A 146 -21.74 12.37 1.59
N ASP A 147 -20.43 12.31 1.86
CA ASP A 147 -19.48 13.41 1.70
C ASP A 147 -18.73 13.40 0.37
N GLU A 148 -19.16 12.60 -0.62
CA GLU A 148 -18.48 12.46 -1.93
C GLU A 148 -18.09 13.82 -2.54
N ARG A 149 -18.99 14.80 -2.48
CA ARG A 149 -18.72 16.16 -2.98
C ARG A 149 -17.68 16.85 -2.10
N GLY A 150 -16.49 17.03 -2.67
CA GLY A 150 -15.35 17.63 -1.98
C GLY A 150 -14.46 16.61 -1.26
N TRP A 151 -14.83 15.32 -1.25
CA TRP A 151 -14.04 14.26 -0.62
C TRP A 151 -12.62 14.20 -1.16
N VAL A 152 -12.45 14.22 -2.49
CA VAL A 152 -11.13 14.18 -3.15
C VAL A 152 -10.23 15.28 -2.61
N ARG A 153 -10.75 16.51 -2.48
CA ARG A 153 -10.00 17.65 -1.97
C ARG A 153 -9.63 17.46 -0.51
N ARG A 154 -10.62 17.14 0.35
CA ARG A 154 -10.41 16.90 1.79
C ARG A 154 -9.36 15.81 2.04
N PHE A 155 -9.45 14.70 1.30
CA PHE A 155 -8.52 13.58 1.42
C PHE A 155 -7.09 13.95 0.97
N THR A 156 -6.98 14.72 -0.12
CA THR A 156 -5.69 15.21 -0.62
C THR A 156 -5.05 16.22 0.33
N GLU A 157 -5.82 17.20 0.82
CA GLU A 157 -5.36 18.24 1.74
C GLU A 157 -4.86 17.65 3.07
N ALA A 158 -5.52 16.59 3.55
CA ALA A 158 -5.11 15.88 4.76
C ALA A 158 -3.75 15.18 4.64
N GLY A 159 -3.24 14.93 3.43
CA GLY A 159 -1.94 14.27 3.22
C GLY A 159 -1.90 12.83 3.73
N ARG A 160 -3.04 12.11 3.71
CA ARG A 160 -3.17 10.73 4.21
C ARG A 160 -3.56 9.77 3.09
N VAL A 161 -2.75 9.76 2.02
CA VAL A 161 -3.13 9.14 0.74
C VAL A 161 -2.57 7.74 0.54
N GLY A 162 -1.72 7.25 1.43
CA GLY A 162 -0.94 6.03 1.22
C GLY A 162 0.04 6.13 0.06
N ALA A 163 0.55 4.99 -0.41
CA ALA A 163 1.53 4.93 -1.49
C ALA A 163 1.28 3.75 -2.44
N TYR A 164 1.50 3.99 -3.73
CA TYR A 164 1.68 2.92 -4.71
C TYR A 164 3.11 2.40 -4.65
N LEU A 165 3.23 1.09 -4.88
CA LEU A 165 4.49 0.38 -4.95
C LEU A 165 4.52 -0.54 -6.18
N ARG A 166 5.72 -0.70 -6.74
CA ARG A 166 6.02 -1.76 -7.71
C ARG A 166 6.65 -2.96 -7.03
N VAL A 167 6.53 -4.11 -7.68
CA VAL A 167 7.14 -5.36 -7.20
C VAL A 167 8.53 -5.49 -7.80
N VAL A 168 9.57 -5.39 -6.95
CA VAL A 168 10.97 -5.62 -7.33
C VAL A 168 11.30 -7.10 -7.25
N HIS A 169 10.86 -7.76 -6.17
CA HIS A 169 10.96 -9.20 -5.99
C HIS A 169 9.61 -9.76 -5.50
N GLY A 170 9.08 -10.76 -6.21
CA GLY A 170 7.83 -11.42 -5.86
C GLY A 170 8.01 -12.49 -4.79
N GLY A 171 6.92 -12.97 -4.22
CA GLY A 171 6.95 -13.92 -3.10
C GLY A 171 5.56 -14.13 -2.55
N GLU A 172 5.46 -14.37 -1.25
CA GLU A 172 4.19 -14.43 -0.51
C GLU A 172 4.19 -13.41 0.62
N VAL A 173 3.01 -12.84 0.88
CA VAL A 173 2.77 -11.91 2.00
C VAL A 173 1.55 -12.37 2.79
N ALA A 174 1.62 -12.27 4.11
CA ALA A 174 0.53 -12.57 5.03
C ALA A 174 0.38 -11.45 6.07
N ALA A 175 -0.78 -11.42 6.73
CA ALA A 175 -0.94 -10.62 7.95
C ALA A 175 0.09 -11.06 9.01
N GLY A 176 0.69 -10.08 9.70
CA GLY A 176 1.75 -10.30 10.69
C GLY A 176 3.17 -10.24 10.12
N ASP A 177 3.35 -10.21 8.79
CA ASP A 177 4.68 -10.08 8.20
C ASP A 177 5.32 -8.74 8.58
N ALA A 178 6.58 -8.80 9.01
CA ALA A 178 7.38 -7.63 9.28
C ALA A 178 7.65 -6.86 7.98
N VAL A 179 7.68 -5.53 8.09
CA VAL A 179 8.14 -4.63 7.04
C VAL A 179 9.41 -3.96 7.51
N VAL A 180 10.48 -4.08 6.73
CA VAL A 180 11.75 -3.38 6.92
C VAL A 180 11.95 -2.44 5.74
N VAL A 181 12.16 -1.16 6.03
CA VAL A 181 12.44 -0.16 5.01
C VAL A 181 13.95 -0.02 4.79
N GLU A 182 14.39 -0.27 3.56
CA GLU A 182 15.65 0.18 3.01
C GLU A 182 15.41 1.54 2.35
N PRO A 183 15.89 2.66 2.95
CA PRO A 183 15.56 3.99 2.49
C PRO A 183 16.25 4.32 1.15
N ALA A 184 15.54 5.06 0.31
CA ALA A 184 16.10 5.74 -0.85
C ALA A 184 17.15 6.78 -0.42
N PRO A 185 18.03 7.24 -1.35
CA PRO A 185 19.01 8.28 -1.07
C PRO A 185 18.40 9.50 -0.39
N ASP A 186 19.14 10.11 0.52
CA ASP A 186 18.69 11.33 1.20
C ASP A 186 18.38 12.46 0.21
N GLY A 187 17.36 13.25 0.53
CA GLY A 187 16.84 14.31 -0.34
C GLY A 187 15.92 13.82 -1.47
N THR A 188 15.69 12.52 -1.59
CA THR A 188 14.64 12.00 -2.48
C THR A 188 13.26 12.48 -2.00
N PRO A 189 12.38 13.00 -2.88
CA PRO A 189 11.05 13.45 -2.49
C PRO A 189 10.21 12.36 -1.84
N THR A 190 9.41 12.75 -0.86
CA THR A 190 8.38 11.91 -0.27
C THR A 190 7.16 11.78 -1.18
N VAL A 191 6.34 10.78 -0.89
CA VAL A 191 5.03 10.62 -1.51
C VAL A 191 4.16 11.86 -1.28
N GLU A 192 4.24 12.48 -0.09
CA GLU A 192 3.56 13.73 0.21
C GLU A 192 4.09 14.90 -0.65
N ASP A 193 5.41 15.05 -0.81
CA ASP A 193 5.99 16.10 -1.66
C ASP A 193 5.46 16.01 -3.09
N VAL A 194 5.38 14.80 -3.63
CA VAL A 194 4.86 14.51 -4.99
C VAL A 194 3.35 14.69 -5.10
N LEU A 195 2.62 14.53 -3.99
CA LEU A 195 1.19 14.80 -3.94
C LEU A 195 0.91 16.31 -4.03
N ARG A 196 1.76 17.12 -3.37
CA ARG A 196 1.59 18.58 -3.24
C ARG A 196 2.23 19.38 -4.38
N GLY A 197 3.24 18.83 -5.05
CA GLY A 197 3.87 19.40 -6.25
C GLY A 197 3.06 19.19 -7.52
#